data_AF-A0A839AGB2-F1
#
_entry.id   AF-A0A839AGB2-F1
#
_cell.length_a   1.000
_cell.length_b   1.000
_cell.length_c   1.000
_cell.angle_alpha   90.00
_cell.angle_beta   90.00
_cell.angle_gamma   90.00
#
_symmetry.space_group_name_H-M   'P 1'
#
loop_
_entity.id
_entity.type
_entity.pdbx_description
1 polymer ?
#
loop_
_entity_poly.entity_id
_entity_poly.type
_entity_poly.pdbx_seq_one_letter_code
_entity_poly.pdbx_strand_id
1 'polypeptide(L)'
;MPCGSTIFTSLMNAGGGKSFRPPTFAPGSLIAAALLAISLAAADPAAAAGVRALPSTVEVHGTLPTVRPEYPVPNDPDQLFFLQRSTNSNTVVYKARFLPDGRLDPARPIEAYWRRFNTSGEKKALGFLENRFAFGVRTQPVPGQDAYEVRFVAFPDRKALLVQQEPGKATITFKAGQRELALAYGYVDVDQSGVIDEVVQVRVFGHDKATGQPVSEIVPVSGGKIGLGGG
;
A
#
# COMPACT_ATOMS: atom_id res chain seq x y z
N MET A 1 42.88 54.58 -39.96
CA MET A 1 42.59 53.83 -41.19
C MET A 1 41.11 53.48 -41.17
N PRO A 2 40.33 53.94 -42.16
CA PRO A 2 38.87 53.88 -42.20
C PRO A 2 38.36 52.75 -43.11
N CYS A 3 37.05 52.79 -43.38
CA CYS A 3 36.28 52.11 -44.42
C CYS A 3 35.75 50.71 -44.05
N GLY A 4 34.44 50.42 -44.14
CA GLY A 4 33.31 51.19 -44.62
C GLY A 4 32.29 50.30 -45.34
N SER A 5 31.01 50.68 -45.22
CA SER A 5 30.02 50.70 -46.32
C SER A 5 29.37 49.36 -46.74
N THR A 6 28.09 49.22 -47.11
CA THR A 6 26.88 50.09 -47.15
C THR A 6 25.67 49.22 -47.57
N ILE A 7 24.53 49.44 -46.91
CA ILE A 7 23.13 49.64 -47.38
C ILE A 7 22.71 49.15 -48.80
N PHE A 8 21.53 48.52 -48.91
CA PHE A 8 20.38 48.85 -49.81
C PHE A 8 19.29 47.76 -49.62
N THR A 9 18.08 48.00 -49.07
CA THR A 9 16.93 48.85 -49.45
C THR A 9 15.98 48.22 -50.48
N SER A 10 14.70 48.16 -50.08
CA SER A 10 13.45 48.19 -50.89
C SER A 10 13.03 46.96 -51.70
N LEU A 11 11.75 46.70 -51.97
CA LEU A 11 10.42 47.02 -51.41
C LEU A 11 9.42 46.40 -52.42
N MET A 12 8.16 46.23 -51.99
CA MET A 12 6.93 46.05 -52.80
C MET A 12 6.72 44.72 -53.51
N ASN A 13 5.50 44.27 -53.81
CA ASN A 13 4.11 44.46 -53.38
C ASN A 13 3.26 43.61 -54.37
N ALA A 14 1.98 43.41 -54.07
CA ALA A 14 0.91 42.84 -54.88
C ALA A 14 0.84 41.31 -54.88
N GLY A 15 -0.29 40.66 -54.62
CA GLY A 15 -1.69 41.11 -54.60
C GLY A 15 -2.53 40.00 -55.22
N GLY A 16 -3.77 39.82 -54.76
CA GLY A 16 -4.78 39.03 -55.48
C GLY A 16 -5.48 37.96 -54.65
N GLY A 17 -6.61 38.33 -54.05
CA GLY A 17 -7.56 37.37 -53.47
C GLY A 17 -8.32 36.57 -54.53
N LYS A 18 -9.02 35.52 -54.09
CA LYS A 18 -10.20 34.94 -54.77
C LYS A 18 -11.00 34.05 -53.81
N SER A 19 -12.17 34.58 -53.45
CA SER A 19 -13.49 33.95 -53.29
C SER A 19 -13.64 32.62 -52.52
N PHE A 20 -14.31 32.77 -51.38
CA PHE A 20 -15.07 31.76 -50.64
C PHE A 20 -16.28 31.25 -51.45
N ARG A 21 -16.49 29.93 -51.48
CA ARG A 21 -17.76 29.27 -51.82
C ARG A 21 -17.97 28.09 -50.87
N PRO A 22 -19.08 28.04 -50.08
CA PRO A 22 -19.49 26.80 -49.43
C PRO A 22 -20.31 25.93 -50.41
N PRO A 23 -20.21 24.60 -50.37
CA PRO A 23 -21.14 23.75 -51.10
C PRO A 23 -22.49 23.64 -50.37
N THR A 24 -23.55 23.90 -51.11
CA THR A 24 -24.97 23.70 -50.74
C THR A 24 -25.33 22.20 -50.82
N PHE A 25 -26.12 21.74 -49.85
CA PHE A 25 -26.61 20.37 -49.67
C PHE A 25 -27.58 19.88 -50.75
N ALA A 26 -27.63 18.56 -50.95
CA ALA A 26 -28.81 17.85 -51.48
C ALA A 26 -29.16 16.66 -50.55
N PRO A 27 -30.45 16.30 -50.42
CA PRO A 27 -30.98 15.45 -49.35
C PRO A 27 -31.12 13.99 -49.77
N GLY A 28 -31.04 13.07 -48.80
CA GLY A 28 -31.54 11.70 -49.00
C GLY A 28 -30.72 10.62 -48.30
N SER A 29 -31.08 10.32 -47.06
CA SER A 29 -31.40 8.95 -46.63
C SER A 29 -31.59 8.92 -45.12
N LEU A 30 -32.79 8.49 -44.74
CA LEU A 30 -33.16 8.08 -43.41
C LEU A 30 -32.26 6.90 -43.01
N ILE A 31 -31.41 7.08 -42.00
CA ILE A 31 -30.81 5.95 -41.29
C ILE A 31 -31.17 6.12 -39.81
N ALA A 32 -31.87 5.12 -39.31
CA ALA A 32 -32.37 4.99 -37.97
C ALA A 32 -31.27 5.24 -36.92
N ALA A 33 -31.50 6.22 -36.04
CA ALA A 33 -30.71 6.39 -34.83
C ALA A 33 -31.09 5.29 -33.83
N ALA A 34 -30.39 4.16 -33.89
CA ALA A 34 -30.30 3.25 -32.77
C ALA A 34 -29.27 3.81 -31.78
N LEU A 35 -29.76 4.47 -30.73
CA LEU A 35 -28.96 4.87 -29.58
C LEU A 35 -28.50 3.60 -28.83
N LEU A 36 -27.34 3.06 -29.22
CA LEU A 36 -26.62 2.12 -28.38
C LEU A 36 -25.90 2.92 -27.30
N ALA A 37 -26.50 3.00 -26.12
CA ALA A 37 -25.82 3.48 -24.92
C ALA A 37 -24.71 2.48 -24.54
N ILE A 38 -23.54 2.63 -25.14
CA ILE A 38 -22.32 2.03 -24.61
C ILE A 38 -22.02 2.81 -23.34
N SER A 39 -22.33 2.22 -22.19
CA SER A 39 -21.85 2.70 -20.90
C SER A 39 -20.33 2.80 -21.00
N LEU A 40 -19.82 4.04 -21.04
CA LEU A 40 -18.43 4.32 -20.74
C LEU A 40 -18.28 4.03 -19.25
N ALA A 41 -17.98 2.78 -18.90
CA ALA A 41 -17.32 2.50 -17.64
C ALA A 41 -16.04 3.32 -17.70
N ALA A 42 -16.00 4.41 -16.93
CA ALA A 42 -14.77 5.13 -16.67
C ALA A 42 -13.81 4.09 -16.10
N ALA A 43 -12.89 3.61 -16.94
CA ALA A 43 -11.75 2.84 -16.51
C ALA A 43 -11.00 3.77 -15.55
N ASP A 44 -11.07 3.44 -14.27
CA ASP A 44 -10.42 4.20 -13.21
C ASP A 44 -8.91 4.25 -13.52
N PRO A 45 -8.33 5.43 -13.78
CA PRO A 45 -6.93 5.56 -14.20
C PRO A 45 -6.00 5.50 -12.98
N ALA A 46 -6.22 4.52 -12.10
CA ALA A 46 -5.40 4.24 -10.92
C ALA A 46 -4.80 2.82 -10.95
N ALA A 47 -4.70 2.21 -12.13
CA ALA A 47 -3.84 1.06 -12.38
C ALA A 47 -2.37 1.49 -12.39
N ALA A 48 -1.81 1.77 -11.21
CA ALA A 48 -0.38 2.00 -11.02
C ALA A 48 0.07 1.31 -9.72
N ALA A 49 0.70 0.14 -9.89
CA ALA A 49 1.56 -0.57 -8.92
C ALA A 49 0.98 -0.76 -7.50
N GLY A 50 0.05 -1.69 -7.34
CA GLY A 50 -0.39 -2.22 -6.05
C GLY A 50 -0.66 -3.73 -6.16
N VAL A 51 -0.23 -4.49 -5.15
CA VAL A 51 -0.52 -5.93 -5.01
C VAL A 51 -2.03 -6.14 -4.88
N ARG A 52 -2.66 -6.77 -5.87
CA ARG A 52 -4.10 -7.08 -5.83
C ARG A 52 -4.34 -8.35 -5.02
N ALA A 53 -4.99 -8.21 -3.87
CA ALA A 53 -5.40 -9.33 -3.03
C ALA A 53 -6.46 -10.22 -3.73
N LEU A 54 -6.22 -11.53 -3.79
CA LEU A 54 -7.21 -12.54 -4.18
C LEU A 54 -8.21 -12.79 -3.01
N PRO A 55 -9.36 -13.46 -3.23
CA PRO A 55 -10.27 -13.82 -2.14
C PRO A 55 -9.50 -14.57 -1.05
N SER A 56 -9.62 -14.06 0.18
CA SER A 56 -8.92 -14.59 1.34
C SER A 56 -9.71 -15.68 2.04
N THR A 57 -9.01 -16.68 2.59
CA THR A 57 -9.61 -17.74 3.40
C THR A 57 -9.48 -17.38 4.87
N VAL A 58 -10.60 -17.40 5.60
CA VAL A 58 -10.65 -17.11 7.04
C VAL A 58 -10.96 -18.39 7.81
N GLU A 59 -10.09 -18.78 8.73
CA GLU A 59 -10.20 -20.00 9.53
C GLU A 59 -10.19 -19.68 11.03
N VAL A 60 -11.02 -20.37 11.80
CA VAL A 60 -11.12 -20.23 13.26
C VAL A 60 -10.36 -21.40 13.90
N HIS A 61 -9.57 -21.11 14.92
CA HIS A 61 -8.70 -22.10 15.58
C HIS A 61 -8.98 -22.16 17.08
N GLY A 62 -8.64 -23.29 17.71
CA GLY A 62 -8.66 -23.43 19.16
C GLY A 62 -7.52 -22.68 19.86
N THR A 63 -6.38 -22.54 19.18
CA THR A 63 -5.21 -21.77 19.63
C THR A 63 -4.63 -20.99 18.46
N LEU A 64 -3.91 -19.89 18.73
CA LEU A 64 -3.31 -19.10 17.66
C LEU A 64 -2.22 -19.94 16.96
N PRO A 65 -2.36 -20.26 15.66
CA PRO A 65 -1.38 -21.08 14.96
C PRO A 65 -0.02 -20.40 14.96
N THR A 66 1.06 -21.18 14.99
CA THR A 66 2.43 -20.69 14.80
C THR A 66 3.00 -21.33 13.54
N VAL A 67 3.35 -20.52 12.54
CA VAL A 67 3.83 -21.03 11.23
C VAL A 67 5.21 -21.65 11.32
N ARG A 68 6.11 -21.05 12.11
CA ARG A 68 7.50 -21.49 12.32
C ARG A 68 7.79 -21.58 13.82
N PRO A 69 7.47 -22.71 14.49
CA PRO A 69 7.69 -22.87 15.93
C PRO A 69 9.16 -22.68 16.36
N GLU A 70 10.11 -22.88 15.44
CA GLU A 70 11.54 -22.69 15.64
C GLU A 70 11.99 -21.22 15.62
N TYR A 71 11.14 -20.29 15.17
CA TYR A 71 11.48 -18.87 15.12
C TYR A 71 11.21 -18.19 16.48
N PRO A 72 12.15 -17.35 16.97
CA PRO A 72 11.89 -16.57 18.16
C PRO A 72 10.71 -15.61 17.97
N VAL A 73 9.84 -15.54 18.97
CA VAL A 73 8.71 -14.61 19.02
C VAL A 73 9.17 -13.35 19.77
N PRO A 74 9.09 -12.15 19.16
CA PRO A 74 9.45 -10.92 19.85
C PRO A 74 8.43 -10.60 20.95
N ASN A 75 8.93 -10.08 22.08
CA ASN A 75 8.12 -9.64 23.21
C ASN A 75 8.61 -8.26 23.65
N ASP A 76 8.36 -7.27 22.80
CA ASP A 76 8.83 -5.91 23.01
C ASP A 76 7.76 -5.05 23.69
N PRO A 77 8.15 -4.07 24.54
CA PRO A 77 7.18 -3.13 25.10
C PRO A 77 6.39 -2.40 24.02
N ASP A 78 5.11 -2.20 24.27
CA ASP A 78 4.16 -1.51 23.38
C ASP A 78 4.04 -2.15 21.98
N GLN A 79 4.44 -3.42 21.84
CA GLN A 79 4.34 -4.16 20.59
C GLN A 79 2.87 -4.32 20.19
N LEU A 80 2.55 -3.87 18.98
CA LEU A 80 1.24 -4.03 18.36
C LEU A 80 1.13 -5.40 17.69
N PHE A 81 2.13 -5.72 16.86
CA PHE A 81 2.25 -6.99 16.16
C PHE A 81 3.66 -7.12 15.58
N PHE A 82 3.96 -8.28 15.00
CA PHE A 82 5.20 -8.52 14.29
C PHE A 82 4.97 -9.22 12.96
N LEU A 83 5.96 -9.14 12.07
CA LEU A 83 5.95 -9.76 10.75
C LEU A 83 7.18 -10.65 10.60
N GLN A 84 6.94 -11.93 10.35
CA GLN A 84 7.96 -12.91 9.99
C GLN A 84 7.87 -13.28 8.51
N ARG A 85 8.89 -13.96 8.00
CA ARG A 85 8.96 -14.38 6.59
C ARG A 85 9.60 -15.75 6.44
N SER A 86 9.35 -16.43 5.33
CA SER A 86 9.92 -17.75 5.05
C SER A 86 11.44 -17.77 4.87
N THR A 87 12.05 -16.65 4.47
CA THR A 87 13.47 -16.60 4.07
C THR A 87 14.46 -16.61 5.24
N ASN A 88 14.04 -16.11 6.41
CA ASN A 88 14.84 -16.13 7.64
C ASN A 88 14.01 -15.72 8.87
N SER A 89 14.56 -15.98 10.05
CA SER A 89 13.97 -15.63 11.35
C SER A 89 13.96 -14.13 11.68
N ASN A 90 14.53 -13.26 10.83
CA ASN A 90 14.48 -11.82 11.11
C ASN A 90 13.03 -11.34 11.11
N THR A 91 12.69 -10.61 12.14
CA THR A 91 11.31 -10.23 12.42
C THR A 91 11.19 -8.72 12.41
N VAL A 92 10.21 -8.18 11.70
CA VAL A 92 9.86 -6.75 11.81
C VAL A 92 8.86 -6.61 12.95
N VAL A 93 9.17 -5.79 13.93
CA VAL A 93 8.28 -5.48 15.05
C VAL A 93 7.66 -4.11 14.81
N TYR A 94 6.34 -4.04 14.95
CA TYR A 94 5.58 -2.80 14.94
C TYR A 94 5.14 -2.50 16.37
N LYS A 95 5.51 -1.33 16.89
CA LYS A 95 5.10 -0.86 18.21
C LYS A 95 4.30 0.42 18.13
N ALA A 96 3.45 0.63 19.13
CA ALA A 96 2.81 1.91 19.37
C ALA A 96 3.84 2.91 19.94
N ARG A 97 3.63 4.18 19.66
CA ARG A 97 4.34 5.27 20.32
C ARG A 97 3.34 6.10 21.09
N PHE A 98 3.62 6.28 22.37
CA PHE A 98 2.83 7.08 23.28
C PHE A 98 3.59 8.34 23.68
N LEU A 99 2.85 9.40 23.96
CA LEU A 99 3.31 10.59 24.67
C LEU A 99 3.42 10.29 26.17
N PRO A 100 4.06 11.17 26.96
CA PRO A 100 4.18 10.98 28.42
C PRO A 100 2.83 10.88 29.17
N ASP A 101 1.76 11.41 28.58
CA ASP A 101 0.39 11.32 29.09
C ASP A 101 -0.31 9.98 28.74
N GLY A 102 0.39 9.07 28.05
CA GLY A 102 -0.13 7.78 27.62
C GLY A 102 -1.00 7.84 26.35
N ARG A 103 -1.21 9.00 25.74
CA ARG A 103 -1.93 9.11 24.46
C ARG A 103 -1.03 8.73 23.29
N LEU A 104 -1.60 8.18 22.23
CA LEU A 104 -0.85 7.91 20.99
C LEU A 104 -0.19 9.19 20.45
N ASP A 105 1.09 9.09 20.06
CA ASP A 105 1.84 10.19 19.45
C ASP A 105 1.21 10.58 18.11
N PRO A 106 0.62 11.78 17.97
CA PRO A 106 -0.09 12.17 16.76
C PRO A 106 0.83 12.41 15.55
N ALA A 107 2.12 12.66 15.78
CA ALA A 107 3.07 12.83 14.69
C ALA A 107 3.50 11.49 14.12
N ARG A 108 3.69 10.48 14.98
CA ARG A 108 4.21 9.17 14.63
C ARG A 108 3.71 8.11 15.62
N PRO A 109 2.46 7.64 15.48
CA PRO A 109 1.82 6.74 16.44
C PRO A 109 2.31 5.29 16.33
N ILE A 110 2.99 4.94 15.23
CA ILE A 110 3.57 3.61 14.99
C ILE A 110 5.05 3.75 14.64
N GLU A 111 5.87 2.87 15.20
CA GLU A 111 7.28 2.69 14.84
C GLU A 111 7.53 1.22 14.48
N ALA A 112 8.23 1.00 13.37
CA ALA A 112 8.64 -0.31 12.92
C ALA A 112 10.17 -0.44 12.99
N TYR A 113 10.67 -1.62 13.34
CA TYR A 113 12.11 -1.93 13.42
C TYR A 113 12.37 -3.42 13.25
N TRP A 114 13.62 -3.77 12.90
CA TRP A 114 14.06 -5.15 12.80
C TRP A 114 14.52 -5.70 14.16
N ARG A 115 14.14 -6.95 14.43
CA ARG A 115 14.78 -7.86 15.37
C ARG A 115 15.59 -8.89 14.58
N ARG A 116 16.92 -8.86 14.72
CA ARG A 116 17.84 -9.75 13.99
C ARG A 116 18.00 -11.09 14.69
N PHE A 117 16.94 -11.90 14.71
CA PHE A 117 16.99 -13.23 15.33
C PHE A 117 17.85 -14.24 14.58
N ASN A 118 18.33 -13.92 13.38
CA ASN A 118 19.32 -14.76 12.69
C ASN A 118 20.75 -14.62 13.23
N THR A 119 21.03 -13.59 14.04
CA THR A 119 22.34 -13.36 14.64
C THR A 119 22.25 -13.24 16.17
N SER A 120 21.99 -12.04 16.69
CA SER A 120 22.10 -11.70 18.12
C SER A 120 20.78 -11.27 18.76
N GLY A 121 19.69 -11.16 17.98
CA GLY A 121 18.40 -10.62 18.45
C GLY A 121 18.38 -9.11 18.63
N GLU A 122 19.44 -8.42 18.22
CA GLU A 122 19.58 -6.96 18.33
C GLU A 122 18.46 -6.22 17.61
N LYS A 123 18.01 -5.14 18.26
CA LYS A 123 17.09 -4.16 17.67
C LYS A 123 17.88 -3.30 16.69
N LYS A 124 17.50 -3.34 15.41
CA LYS A 124 18.03 -2.45 14.38
C LYS A 124 16.91 -1.60 13.80
N ALA A 125 17.09 -0.28 13.78
CA ALA A 125 16.17 0.61 13.08
C ALA A 125 16.07 0.19 11.61
N LEU A 126 14.88 0.31 11.02
CA LEU A 126 14.74 0.18 9.56
C LEU A 126 15.65 1.22 8.90
N GLY A 127 16.41 0.83 7.87
CA GLY A 127 17.16 1.79 7.07
C GLY A 127 16.22 2.83 6.45
N PHE A 128 16.76 4.01 6.11
CA PHE A 128 15.95 5.13 5.58
C PHE A 128 15.15 4.76 4.32
N LEU A 129 15.64 3.83 3.50
CA LEU A 129 14.93 3.28 2.33
C LEU A 129 13.91 2.19 2.70
N GLU A 130 14.23 1.25 3.59
CA GLU A 130 13.31 0.16 3.99
C GLU A 130 12.05 0.70 4.68
N ASN A 131 12.21 1.74 5.51
CA ASN A 131 11.12 2.44 6.19
C ASN A 131 10.15 3.14 5.21
N ARG A 132 10.63 3.49 4.00
CA ARG A 132 9.86 4.27 3.03
C ARG A 132 9.20 3.41 1.94
N PHE A 133 9.69 2.19 1.72
CA PHE A 133 9.29 1.38 0.56
C PHE A 133 8.73 -0.02 0.85
N ALA A 134 9.14 -0.74 1.91
CA ALA A 134 8.67 -2.13 2.14
C ALA A 134 7.86 -2.31 3.44
N PHE A 135 8.33 -1.78 4.56
CA PHE A 135 7.71 -1.95 5.89
C PHE A 135 7.15 -0.64 6.46
N GLY A 136 7.07 0.38 5.61
CA GLY A 136 6.52 1.67 5.97
C GLY A 136 5.05 1.58 6.35
N VAL A 137 4.67 2.42 7.31
CA VAL A 137 3.29 2.59 7.75
C VAL A 137 2.90 4.05 7.54
N ARG A 138 1.75 4.28 6.91
CA ARG A 138 1.11 5.59 6.85
C ARG A 138 -0.07 5.61 7.79
N THR A 139 -0.16 6.65 8.61
CA THR A 139 -1.22 6.80 9.60
C THR A 139 -1.97 8.10 9.38
N GLN A 140 -3.29 8.06 9.49
CA GLN A 140 -4.16 9.24 9.43
C GLN A 140 -5.08 9.23 10.65
N PRO A 141 -5.18 10.34 11.42
CA PRO A 141 -6.06 10.38 12.58
C PRO A 141 -7.53 10.22 12.14
N VAL A 142 -8.32 9.50 12.93
CA VAL A 142 -9.77 9.38 12.74
C VAL A 142 -10.46 10.47 13.55
N PRO A 143 -11.17 11.41 12.92
CA PRO A 143 -11.81 12.51 13.63
C PRO A 143 -12.79 12.01 14.71
N GLY A 144 -12.66 12.55 15.92
CA GLY A 144 -13.55 12.24 17.04
C GLY A 144 -13.32 10.87 17.69
N GLN A 145 -12.21 10.19 17.38
CA GLN A 145 -11.85 8.90 17.98
C GLN A 145 -10.37 8.89 18.38
N ASP A 146 -10.03 8.15 19.43
CA ASP A 146 -8.64 7.86 19.79
C ASP A 146 -8.07 6.73 18.91
N ALA A 147 -8.12 6.97 17.59
CA ALA A 147 -7.77 5.99 16.59
C ALA A 147 -7.11 6.61 15.36
N TYR A 148 -6.33 5.80 14.64
CA TYR A 148 -5.68 6.17 13.38
C TYR A 148 -5.99 5.13 12.31
N GLU A 149 -6.42 5.55 11.12
CA GLU A 149 -6.40 4.69 9.93
C GLU A 149 -4.94 4.38 9.59
N VAL A 150 -4.64 3.10 9.41
CA VAL A 150 -3.30 2.59 9.14
C VAL A 150 -3.29 1.95 7.76
N ARG A 151 -2.34 2.36 6.93
CA ARG A 151 -2.05 1.75 5.62
C ARG A 151 -0.61 1.26 5.57
N PHE A 152 -0.45 -0.02 5.29
CA PHE A 152 0.85 -0.65 5.12
C PHE A 152 1.31 -0.48 3.67
N VAL A 153 2.56 -0.07 3.46
CA VAL A 153 3.09 0.13 2.09
C VAL A 153 3.11 -1.18 1.29
N ALA A 154 3.44 -2.30 1.93
CA ALA A 154 3.38 -3.62 1.30
C ALA A 154 1.95 -4.11 0.98
N PHE A 155 0.93 -3.50 1.60
CA PHE A 155 -0.44 -3.95 1.44
C PHE A 155 -1.42 -2.76 1.41
N PRO A 156 -1.34 -1.91 0.36
CA PRO A 156 -2.01 -0.61 0.32
C PRO A 156 -3.54 -0.74 0.23
N ASP A 157 -4.03 -1.86 -0.30
CA ASP A 157 -5.46 -2.12 -0.50
C ASP A 157 -6.19 -2.48 0.80
N ARG A 158 -5.44 -2.78 1.88
CA ARG A 158 -6.03 -3.07 3.18
C ARG A 158 -5.88 -1.93 4.16
N LYS A 159 -7.04 -1.50 4.64
CA LYS A 159 -7.17 -0.60 5.77
C LYS A 159 -7.10 -1.38 7.07
N ALA A 160 -6.24 -0.92 7.96
CA ALA A 160 -6.25 -1.29 9.37
C ALA A 160 -6.56 -0.06 10.22
N LEU A 161 -6.87 -0.27 11.49
CA LEU A 161 -7.17 0.78 12.45
C LEU A 161 -6.30 0.57 13.68
N LEU A 162 -5.50 1.56 14.05
CA LEU A 162 -4.85 1.61 15.35
C LEU A 162 -5.86 2.21 16.32
N VAL A 163 -6.26 1.44 17.34
CA VAL A 163 -7.22 1.86 18.35
C VAL A 163 -6.50 1.94 19.69
N GLN A 164 -6.54 3.10 20.33
CA GLN A 164 -6.13 3.22 21.71
C GLN A 164 -7.23 2.66 22.61
N GLN A 165 -6.87 1.68 23.45
CA GLN A 165 -7.81 1.06 24.39
C GLN A 165 -7.80 1.80 25.72
N GLU A 166 -6.59 2.11 26.21
CA GLU A 166 -6.33 2.75 27.50
C GLU A 166 -5.03 3.58 27.39
N PRO A 167 -4.69 4.45 28.35
CA PRO A 167 -3.38 5.12 28.38
C PRO A 167 -2.23 4.12 28.31
N GLY A 168 -1.35 4.26 27.32
CA GLY A 168 -0.22 3.36 27.10
C GLY A 168 -0.57 1.99 26.49
N LYS A 169 -1.82 1.78 26.04
CA LYS A 169 -2.24 0.51 25.44
C LYS A 169 -3.05 0.72 24.17
N ALA A 170 -2.58 0.12 23.08
CA ALA A 170 -3.23 0.19 21.78
C ALA A 170 -3.19 -1.16 21.06
N THR A 171 -4.04 -1.33 20.05
CA THR A 171 -4.13 -2.54 19.24
C THR A 171 -4.41 -2.16 17.79
N ILE A 172 -3.90 -2.96 16.85
CA ILE A 172 -4.24 -2.86 15.43
C ILE A 172 -5.42 -3.78 15.16
N THR A 173 -6.48 -3.25 14.54
CA THR A 173 -7.63 -4.02 14.09
C THR A 173 -7.77 -3.94 12.57
N PHE A 174 -8.31 -4.99 11.96
CA PHE A 174 -8.59 -5.01 10.53
C PHE A 174 -9.83 -5.85 10.24
N LYS A 175 -10.45 -5.61 9.08
CA LYS A 175 -11.58 -6.41 8.63
C LYS A 175 -11.09 -7.62 7.84
N ALA A 176 -11.56 -8.79 8.23
CA ALA A 176 -11.34 -10.08 7.55
C ALA A 176 -12.71 -10.69 7.21
N GLY A 177 -13.16 -10.47 5.97
CA GLY A 177 -14.54 -10.78 5.59
C GLY A 177 -15.55 -9.97 6.43
N GLN A 178 -16.42 -10.66 7.17
CA GLN A 178 -17.41 -10.04 8.07
C GLN A 178 -16.90 -9.86 9.52
N ARG A 179 -15.67 -10.28 9.82
CA ARG A 179 -15.09 -10.22 11.17
C ARG A 179 -14.18 -9.01 11.33
N GLU A 180 -14.10 -8.48 12.54
CA GLU A 180 -13.08 -7.53 12.93
C GLU A 180 -12.06 -8.24 13.82
N LEU A 181 -10.81 -8.33 13.35
CA LEU A 181 -9.74 -9.03 14.05
C LEU A 181 -8.78 -8.05 14.69
N ALA A 182 -8.41 -8.30 15.95
CA ALA A 182 -7.25 -7.73 16.61
C ALA A 182 -5.99 -8.48 16.13
N LEU A 183 -5.10 -7.77 15.45
CA LEU A 183 -3.90 -8.33 14.83
C LEU A 183 -2.90 -8.78 15.90
N ALA A 184 -2.44 -10.03 15.80
CA ALA A 184 -1.39 -10.57 16.66
C ALA A 184 -0.05 -10.64 15.93
N TYR A 185 -0.02 -11.27 14.75
CA TYR A 185 1.18 -11.30 13.91
C TYR A 185 0.85 -11.60 12.43
N GLY A 186 1.82 -11.33 11.56
CA GLY A 186 1.77 -11.72 10.16
C GLY A 186 2.94 -12.61 9.78
N TYR A 187 2.76 -13.40 8.74
CA TYR A 187 3.79 -14.24 8.15
C TYR A 187 3.74 -14.12 6.62
N VAL A 188 4.89 -13.86 6.00
CA VAL A 188 5.00 -13.70 4.55
C VAL A 188 5.74 -14.89 3.96
N ASP A 189 5.12 -15.57 3.00
CA ASP A 189 5.81 -16.55 2.18
C ASP A 189 6.41 -15.85 0.97
N VAL A 190 7.74 -15.92 0.88
CA VAL A 190 8.53 -15.43 -0.23
C VAL A 190 9.04 -16.63 -1.02
N ASP A 191 8.87 -16.61 -2.33
CA ASP A 191 9.53 -17.49 -3.29
C ASP A 191 10.84 -16.84 -3.77
N GLN A 192 11.93 -17.58 -3.63
CA GLN A 192 13.27 -17.18 -4.04
C GLN A 192 13.81 -18.06 -5.17
N SER A 193 12.96 -18.85 -5.82
CA SER A 193 13.34 -19.74 -6.93
C SER A 193 13.69 -18.98 -8.22
N GLY A 194 13.22 -17.74 -8.36
CA GLY A 194 13.53 -16.84 -9.47
C GLY A 194 14.72 -15.91 -9.22
N VAL A 195 15.01 -15.05 -10.21
CA VAL A 195 16.05 -14.00 -10.11
C VAL A 195 15.63 -12.86 -9.16
N ILE A 196 14.34 -12.73 -8.89
CA ILE A 196 13.75 -11.69 -8.03
C ILE A 196 12.87 -12.40 -7.00
N ASP A 197 13.04 -12.02 -5.73
CA ASP A 197 12.17 -12.47 -4.65
C ASP A 197 10.72 -12.06 -4.93
N GLU A 198 9.79 -13.01 -4.86
CA GLU A 198 8.36 -12.78 -5.05
C GLU A 198 7.59 -13.16 -3.78
N VAL A 199 6.63 -12.33 -3.37
CA VAL A 199 5.73 -12.71 -2.28
C VAL A 199 4.56 -13.49 -2.82
N VAL A 200 4.48 -14.75 -2.40
CA VAL A 200 3.47 -15.72 -2.82
C VAL A 200 2.17 -15.50 -2.06
N GLN A 201 2.27 -15.33 -0.74
CA GLN A 201 1.10 -15.14 0.12
C GLN A 201 1.47 -14.43 1.42
N VAL A 202 0.46 -13.79 2.00
CA VAL A 202 0.53 -13.20 3.33
C VAL A 202 -0.49 -13.89 4.21
N ARG A 203 -0.04 -14.42 5.34
CA ARG A 203 -0.89 -15.01 6.38
C ARG A 203 -0.95 -14.06 7.55
N VAL A 204 -2.15 -13.74 7.99
CA VAL A 204 -2.40 -12.80 9.08
C VAL A 204 -3.13 -13.54 10.18
N PHE A 205 -2.66 -13.39 11.41
CA PHE A 205 -3.18 -14.09 12.57
C PHE A 205 -3.60 -13.08 13.62
N GLY A 206 -4.74 -13.32 14.26
CA GLY A 206 -5.28 -12.43 15.25
C GLY A 206 -6.39 -13.07 16.07
N HIS A 207 -7.06 -12.24 16.85
CA HIS A 207 -8.21 -12.61 17.65
C HIS A 207 -9.46 -11.89 17.15
N ASP A 208 -10.55 -12.62 16.97
CA ASP A 208 -11.85 -12.01 16.68
C ASP A 208 -12.26 -11.12 17.85
N LYS A 209 -12.57 -9.85 17.59
CA LYS A 209 -12.94 -8.90 18.65
C LYS A 209 -14.28 -9.22 19.30
N ALA A 210 -15.19 -9.89 18.59
CA ALA A 210 -16.51 -10.23 19.12
C ALA A 210 -16.44 -11.48 20.02
N THR A 211 -15.64 -12.48 19.64
CA THR A 211 -15.63 -13.79 20.32
C THR A 211 -14.34 -14.09 21.09
N GLY A 212 -13.26 -13.34 20.86
CA GLY A 212 -11.92 -13.60 21.38
C GLY A 212 -11.20 -14.78 20.72
N GLN A 213 -11.86 -15.51 19.80
CA GLN A 213 -11.31 -16.72 19.22
C GLN A 213 -10.11 -16.39 18.30
N PRO A 214 -9.05 -17.22 18.32
CA PRO A 214 -7.98 -17.13 17.34
C PRO A 214 -8.51 -17.35 15.92
N VAL A 215 -8.14 -16.45 15.02
CA VAL A 215 -8.51 -16.48 13.61
C VAL A 215 -7.27 -16.25 12.76
N SER A 216 -7.16 -17.00 11.67
CA SER A 216 -6.17 -16.75 10.63
C SER A 216 -6.84 -16.36 9.33
N GLU A 217 -6.23 -15.45 8.60
CA GLU A 217 -6.60 -15.09 7.25
C GLU A 217 -5.42 -15.30 6.31
N ILE A 218 -5.65 -16.06 5.25
CA ILE A 218 -4.68 -16.27 4.18
C ILE A 218 -5.07 -15.38 3.02
N VAL A 219 -4.17 -14.47 2.66
CA VAL A 219 -4.31 -13.59 1.50
C VAL A 219 -3.33 -14.06 0.42
N PRO A 220 -3.83 -14.67 -0.67
CA PRO A 220 -2.99 -14.96 -1.82
C PRO A 220 -2.64 -13.64 -2.53
N VAL A 221 -1.38 -13.49 -2.89
CA VAL A 221 -0.88 -12.34 -3.65
C VAL A 221 -0.74 -12.78 -5.10
N SER A 222 -1.46 -12.13 -6.02
CA SER A 222 -1.32 -12.38 -7.46
C SER A 222 -0.32 -11.39 -8.07
N GLY A 223 0.85 -11.88 -8.49
CA GLY A 223 1.72 -11.25 -9.50
C GLY A 223 2.44 -9.96 -9.09
N GLY A 224 2.75 -9.77 -7.82
CA GLY A 224 3.46 -8.57 -7.34
C GLY A 224 4.96 -8.81 -7.16
N LYS A 225 5.79 -8.35 -8.10
CA LYS A 225 7.23 -8.19 -7.89
C LYS A 225 7.47 -7.16 -6.78
N ILE A 226 7.43 -7.57 -5.51
CA ILE A 226 7.96 -6.75 -4.44
C ILE A 226 9.44 -7.04 -4.30
N GLY A 227 10.25 -6.18 -4.91
CA GLY A 227 11.69 -6.18 -4.72
C GLY A 227 12.00 -5.95 -3.25
N LEU A 228 12.12 -7.04 -2.48
CA LEU A 228 12.80 -7.04 -1.20
C LEU A 228 14.28 -6.89 -1.56
N GLY A 229 14.74 -5.65 -1.64
CA GLY A 229 16.14 -5.34 -1.89
C GLY A 229 17.02 -6.04 -0.85
N GLY A 230 17.62 -7.16 -1.24
CA GLY A 230 18.74 -7.79 -0.55
C GLY A 230 19.97 -6.92 -0.76
N GLY A 231 20.58 -6.52 0.36
CA GLY A 231 21.97 -6.03 0.38
C GLY A 231 22.95 -7.18 0.36
#